data_AF-A0A7S0TA72-F1
#
_entry.id   AF-A0A7S0TA72-F1
#
_cell.length_a   1.000
_cell.length_b   1.000
_cell.length_c   1.000
_cell.angle_alpha   90.00
_cell.angle_beta   90.00
_cell.angle_gamma   90.00
#
_symmetry.space_group_name_H-M   'P 1'
#
loop_
_entity.id
_entity.type
_entity.pdbx_description
1 polymer ?
#
loop_
_entity_poly.entity_id
_entity_poly.type
_entity_poly.pdbx_seq_one_letter_code
_entity_poly.pdbx_strand_id
1 'polypeptide(L)'
;MTVDTTHGFSMSMSSVPQQGSAAKPYEKQKVAVFGTGGYLAACTYGFLQRAGSLYGTGIAGIGAPRAIVATAAGSAGLNSVLSKNFVLAQADESFIRCTDMTSAESIANKLSGFDAAIIGTRYCFKTNIPVTAGTYGKSPNDKTKEFFMDQPRGRTSQLMDDPEYSYTCFYNTLEACRNSNKMKHLVVVETDAEFETEYVGDKYIALLEEAGIPYTYIRPVGRLDNIENFTFKTGIRSDLRITRANSLEELQPVSDGVVYREHLAAVCVQALMTLSWEENKVIQVEQSDYELEPPNEKTVNPAKEWCVNSGIVMNSMAEVLV
;
A
#
# COMPACT_ATOMS: atom_id res chain seq x y z
N MET A 1 27.65 -38.53 -27.58
CA MET A 1 28.08 -37.23 -27.06
C MET A 1 27.02 -36.22 -27.43
N THR A 2 26.02 -36.06 -26.56
CA THR A 2 25.01 -35.01 -26.66
C THR A 2 25.41 -33.94 -25.67
N VAL A 3 25.73 -32.76 -26.20
CA VAL A 3 26.05 -31.57 -25.39
C VAL A 3 24.72 -30.93 -25.03
N ASP A 4 24.35 -31.05 -23.76
CA ASP A 4 23.27 -30.29 -23.13
C ASP A 4 23.68 -28.80 -23.08
N THR A 5 23.03 -27.97 -23.89
CA THR A 5 23.06 -26.52 -23.69
C THR A 5 21.95 -26.14 -22.72
N THR A 6 22.33 -25.96 -21.46
CA THR A 6 21.57 -25.25 -20.44
C THR A 6 21.21 -23.85 -20.94
N HIS A 7 19.93 -23.60 -21.25
CA HIS A 7 19.40 -22.25 -21.36
C HIS A 7 19.39 -21.61 -19.98
N GLY A 8 20.43 -20.85 -19.68
CA GLY A 8 20.41 -19.88 -18.59
C GLY A 8 19.32 -18.85 -18.88
N PHE A 9 18.27 -18.84 -18.06
CA PHE A 9 17.30 -17.76 -18.02
C PHE A 9 18.02 -16.48 -17.60
N SER A 10 18.40 -15.68 -18.59
CA SER A 10 18.77 -14.29 -18.42
C SER A 10 17.56 -13.55 -17.84
N MET A 11 17.76 -12.84 -16.73
CA MET A 11 16.81 -11.83 -16.26
C MET A 11 16.74 -10.73 -17.33
N SER A 12 15.77 -10.79 -18.25
CA SER A 12 15.39 -9.55 -18.93
C SER A 12 14.73 -8.67 -17.87
N MET A 13 15.53 -7.76 -17.31
CA MET A 13 14.98 -6.55 -16.73
C MET A 13 14.02 -5.98 -17.77
N SER A 14 12.77 -5.84 -17.36
CA SER A 14 11.73 -5.24 -18.18
C SER A 14 12.24 -3.95 -18.84
N SER A 15 11.84 -3.75 -20.09
CA SER A 15 12.20 -2.58 -20.90
C SER A 15 11.59 -1.26 -20.38
N VAL A 16 10.85 -1.30 -19.27
CA VAL A 16 10.24 -0.14 -18.65
C VAL A 16 11.27 0.58 -17.78
N PRO A 17 11.62 1.85 -18.10
CA PRO A 17 12.56 2.64 -17.30
C PRO A 17 12.09 2.74 -15.85
N GLN A 18 12.95 2.34 -14.90
CA GLN A 18 12.68 2.56 -13.48
C GLN A 18 13.09 4.00 -13.13
N GLN A 19 12.16 4.78 -12.57
CA GLN A 19 12.39 6.15 -12.11
C GLN A 19 12.20 6.32 -10.60
N GLY A 20 11.58 5.36 -9.94
CA GLY A 20 11.36 5.36 -8.48
C GLY A 20 12.52 4.73 -7.70
N SER A 21 12.21 4.08 -6.59
CA SER A 21 13.22 3.42 -5.74
C SER A 21 14.08 2.41 -6.50
N ALA A 22 13.53 1.73 -7.52
CA ALA A 22 14.27 0.76 -8.31
C ALA A 22 15.23 1.39 -9.34
N ALA A 23 15.19 2.72 -9.55
CA ALA A 23 16.17 3.41 -10.41
C ALA A 23 17.60 3.31 -9.86
N LYS A 24 17.74 3.28 -8.53
CA LYS A 24 19.02 3.12 -7.84
C LYS A 24 18.90 2.04 -6.76
N PRO A 25 18.90 0.75 -7.12
CA PRO A 25 18.61 -0.33 -6.18
C PRO A 25 19.56 -0.46 -4.98
N TYR A 26 20.75 0.12 -5.10
CA TYR A 26 21.75 0.19 -4.04
C TYR A 26 21.47 1.30 -3.01
N GLU A 27 20.70 2.33 -3.38
CA GLU A 27 20.19 3.38 -2.49
C GLU A 27 18.85 2.95 -1.89
N LYS A 28 18.93 2.06 -0.91
CA LYS A 28 17.75 1.47 -0.28
C LYS A 28 16.86 2.51 0.41
N GLN A 29 15.60 2.62 -0.03
CA GLN A 29 14.59 3.50 0.55
C GLN A 29 13.76 2.76 1.62
N LYS A 30 13.45 3.45 2.72
CA LYS A 30 12.60 2.95 3.80
C LYS A 30 11.18 3.46 3.65
N VAL A 31 10.22 2.54 3.68
CA VAL A 31 8.81 2.83 3.42
C VAL A 31 7.96 2.48 4.64
N ALA A 32 7.08 3.41 5.04
CA ALA A 32 6.08 3.21 6.08
C ALA A 32 4.71 2.93 5.46
N VAL A 33 3.88 2.12 6.11
CA VAL A 33 2.51 1.79 5.66
C VAL A 33 1.56 2.05 6.83
N PHE A 34 0.53 2.86 6.59
CA PHE A 34 -0.46 3.25 7.59
C PHE A 34 -1.66 2.31 7.62
N GLY A 35 -2.26 2.15 8.80
CA GLY A 35 -3.53 1.42 8.94
C GLY A 35 -3.40 -0.08 8.60
N THR A 36 -2.22 -0.66 8.84
CA THR A 36 -1.85 -2.04 8.44
C THR A 36 -2.66 -3.16 9.10
N GLY A 37 -3.54 -2.84 10.05
CA GLY A 37 -4.57 -3.79 10.50
C GLY A 37 -5.69 -4.02 9.47
N GLY A 38 -5.85 -3.10 8.52
CA GLY A 38 -6.77 -3.21 7.38
C GLY A 38 -6.21 -4.13 6.31
N TYR A 39 -7.09 -4.78 5.56
CA TYR A 39 -6.72 -5.84 4.63
C TYR A 39 -5.88 -5.32 3.46
N LEU A 40 -6.27 -4.19 2.86
CA LEU A 40 -5.52 -3.54 1.78
C LEU A 40 -4.09 -3.20 2.24
N ALA A 41 -3.95 -2.44 3.33
CA ALA A 41 -2.63 -2.07 3.85
C ALA A 41 -1.79 -3.27 4.30
N ALA A 42 -2.41 -4.32 4.87
CA ALA A 42 -1.72 -5.54 5.25
C ALA A 42 -1.16 -6.30 4.03
N CYS A 43 -1.94 -6.41 2.95
CA CYS A 43 -1.48 -6.96 1.68
C CYS A 43 -0.34 -6.12 1.08
N THR A 44 -0.47 -4.79 1.10
CA THR A 44 0.59 -3.87 0.64
C THR A 44 1.87 -4.08 1.44
N TYR A 45 1.77 -4.16 2.78
CA TYR A 45 2.90 -4.44 3.65
C TYR A 45 3.56 -5.79 3.34
N GLY A 46 2.76 -6.84 3.10
CA GLY A 46 3.25 -8.16 2.71
C GLY A 46 4.04 -8.13 1.41
N PHE A 47 3.50 -7.52 0.35
CA PHE A 47 4.21 -7.35 -0.93
C PHE A 47 5.47 -6.49 -0.78
N LEU A 48 5.41 -5.44 0.04
CA LEU A 48 6.53 -4.55 0.29
C LEU A 48 7.68 -5.26 1.02
N GLN A 49 7.40 -6.17 1.95
CA GLN A 49 8.41 -7.03 2.56
C GLN A 49 9.07 -7.97 1.56
N ARG A 50 8.26 -8.59 0.69
CA ARG A 50 8.77 -9.43 -0.40
C ARG A 50 9.65 -8.63 -1.35
N ALA A 51 9.24 -7.43 -1.74
CA ALA A 51 10.02 -6.52 -2.57
C ALA A 51 11.33 -6.11 -1.88
N GLY A 52 11.29 -5.82 -0.57
CA GLY A 52 12.46 -5.52 0.23
C GLY A 52 13.49 -6.64 0.30
N SER A 53 13.03 -7.89 0.31
CA SER A 53 13.90 -9.07 0.29
C SER A 53 14.65 -9.27 -1.03
N LEU A 54 14.16 -8.67 -2.13
CA LEU A 54 14.74 -8.84 -3.45
C LEU A 54 15.75 -7.75 -3.78
N TYR A 55 16.90 -8.16 -4.30
CA TYR A 55 17.85 -7.24 -4.88
C TYR A 55 17.27 -6.65 -6.18
N GLY A 56 17.42 -5.34 -6.39
CA GLY A 56 16.89 -4.67 -7.59
C GLY A 56 15.65 -3.79 -7.36
N THR A 57 14.90 -3.97 -6.27
CA THR A 57 13.71 -3.13 -6.01
C THR A 57 14.03 -1.76 -5.44
N GLY A 58 15.24 -1.57 -4.90
CA GLY A 58 15.61 -0.36 -4.15
C GLY A 58 14.83 -0.15 -2.85
N ILE A 59 13.99 -1.11 -2.47
CA ILE A 59 13.22 -1.10 -1.23
C ILE A 59 14.01 -1.88 -0.17
N ALA A 60 13.95 -1.38 1.06
CA ALA A 60 14.40 -1.97 2.33
C ALA A 60 15.83 -1.66 2.82
N GLY A 61 15.88 -1.17 4.07
CA GLY A 61 17.03 -1.15 4.97
C GLY A 61 16.62 -1.65 6.36
N ILE A 62 17.50 -1.57 7.37
CA ILE A 62 17.20 -2.07 8.73
C ILE A 62 15.93 -1.42 9.30
N GLY A 63 14.97 -2.26 9.73
CA GLY A 63 13.71 -1.85 10.36
C GLY A 63 12.64 -1.34 9.41
N ALA A 64 12.72 -1.68 8.11
CA ALA A 64 11.71 -1.37 7.09
C ALA A 64 11.23 -2.66 6.38
N PRO A 65 9.99 -2.69 5.85
CA PRO A 65 8.97 -1.64 5.94
C PRO A 65 8.43 -1.47 7.37
N ARG A 66 7.87 -0.29 7.66
CA ARG A 66 7.29 0.01 8.98
C ARG A 66 5.78 0.01 8.93
N ALA A 67 5.17 -0.73 9.83
CA ALA A 67 3.73 -0.74 10.03
C ALA A 67 3.35 0.35 11.05
N ILE A 68 2.50 1.29 10.65
CA ILE A 68 1.91 2.29 11.54
C ILE A 68 0.49 1.86 11.88
N VAL A 69 0.21 1.76 13.18
CA VAL A 69 -1.09 1.41 13.76
C VAL A 69 -1.35 2.29 14.98
N ALA A 70 -2.55 2.27 15.55
CA ALA A 70 -2.82 2.96 16.81
C ALA A 70 -2.67 2.03 18.02
N THR A 71 -2.94 0.73 17.87
CA THR A 71 -3.00 -0.21 18.99
C THR A 71 -2.49 -1.60 18.63
N ALA A 72 -2.42 -2.48 19.64
CA ALA A 72 -2.16 -3.90 19.43
C ALA A 72 -3.22 -4.60 18.56
N ALA A 73 -4.43 -4.04 18.43
CA ALA A 73 -5.45 -4.59 17.53
C ALA A 73 -5.03 -4.49 16.06
N GLY A 74 -4.40 -3.38 15.64
CA GLY A 74 -3.82 -3.23 14.32
C GLY A 74 -2.69 -4.23 14.07
N SER A 75 -1.82 -4.44 15.06
CA SER A 75 -0.76 -5.46 15.00
C SER A 75 -1.32 -6.88 14.82
N ALA A 76 -2.35 -7.24 15.60
CA ALA A 76 -3.01 -8.53 15.47
C ALA A 76 -3.69 -8.69 14.11
N GLY A 77 -4.34 -7.63 13.60
CA GLY A 77 -4.92 -7.59 12.27
C GLY A 77 -3.89 -7.86 11.17
N LEU A 78 -2.77 -7.12 11.18
CA LEU A 78 -1.67 -7.32 10.24
C LEU A 78 -1.16 -8.76 10.27
N ASN A 79 -0.82 -9.28 11.44
CA ASN A 79 -0.29 -10.63 11.57
C ASN A 79 -1.29 -11.72 11.14
N SER A 80 -2.59 -11.51 11.29
CA SER A 80 -3.62 -12.44 10.79
C SER A 80 -3.64 -12.54 9.26
N VAL A 81 -3.34 -11.45 8.56
CA VAL A 81 -3.24 -11.42 7.09
C VAL A 81 -1.90 -11.99 6.64
N LEU A 82 -0.79 -11.59 7.26
CA LEU A 82 0.53 -12.07 6.86
C LEU A 82 0.68 -13.58 7.05
N SER A 83 0.30 -14.10 8.22
CA SER A 83 0.43 -15.54 8.52
C SER A 83 -0.36 -16.45 7.59
N LYS A 84 -1.51 -15.98 7.07
CA LYS A 84 -2.35 -16.74 6.15
C LYS A 84 -1.89 -16.63 4.70
N ASN A 85 -1.47 -15.45 4.27
CA ASN A 85 -1.32 -15.15 2.85
C ASN A 85 0.13 -15.00 2.40
N PHE A 86 1.04 -14.56 3.27
CA PHE A 86 2.41 -14.21 2.89
C PHE A 86 3.44 -15.08 3.62
N VAL A 87 3.89 -16.13 2.95
CA VAL A 87 4.91 -17.04 3.47
C VAL A 87 6.22 -16.27 3.72
N LEU A 88 6.75 -16.36 4.94
CA LEU A 88 7.96 -15.66 5.43
C LEU A 88 7.83 -14.14 5.60
N ALA A 89 6.62 -13.57 5.50
CA ALA A 89 6.40 -12.20 5.98
C ALA A 89 6.32 -12.20 7.52
N GLN A 90 6.84 -11.15 8.14
CA GLN A 90 6.87 -11.00 9.60
C GLN A 90 6.57 -9.57 10.02
N ALA A 91 5.82 -9.37 11.10
CA ALA A 91 5.62 -8.04 11.66
C ALA A 91 5.68 -8.14 13.18
N ASP A 92 6.90 -8.30 13.70
CA ASP A 92 7.15 -8.21 15.14
C ASP A 92 7.17 -6.75 15.61
N GLU A 93 7.35 -6.57 16.92
CA GLU A 93 7.39 -5.26 17.56
C GLU A 93 8.50 -4.33 17.02
N SER A 94 9.52 -4.86 16.35
CA SER A 94 10.58 -4.06 15.76
C SER A 94 10.11 -3.29 14.51
N PHE A 95 9.11 -3.82 13.79
CA PHE A 95 8.55 -3.22 12.56
C PHE A 95 7.27 -2.42 12.80
N ILE A 96 6.57 -2.68 13.91
CA ILE A 96 5.28 -2.04 14.23
C ILE A 96 5.50 -0.82 15.13
N ARG A 97 4.88 0.31 14.80
CA ARG A 97 4.87 1.51 15.65
C ARG A 97 3.44 1.96 15.89
N CYS A 98 3.05 1.94 17.17
CA CYS A 98 1.81 2.53 17.64
C CYS A 98 1.95 4.06 17.73
N THR A 99 0.99 4.81 17.22
CA THR A 99 1.01 6.29 17.23
C THR A 99 -0.36 6.92 17.43
N ASP A 100 -0.39 8.12 18.00
CA ASP A 100 -1.60 8.93 18.07
C ASP A 100 -1.87 9.60 16.73
N MET A 101 -2.92 9.15 16.04
CA MET A 101 -3.32 9.73 14.76
C MET A 101 -3.93 11.13 14.88
N THR A 102 -4.25 11.58 16.11
CA THR A 102 -4.68 12.97 16.35
C THR A 102 -3.52 13.94 16.57
N SER A 103 -2.27 13.48 16.51
CA SER A 103 -1.08 14.29 16.78
C SER A 103 -0.05 14.12 15.67
N ALA A 104 0.13 15.16 14.86
CA ALA A 104 1.14 15.20 13.81
C ALA A 104 2.57 14.97 14.37
N GLU A 105 2.87 15.50 15.57
CA GLU A 105 4.15 15.28 16.24
C GLU A 105 4.38 13.80 16.60
N SER A 106 3.35 13.14 17.15
CA SER A 106 3.41 11.71 17.47
C SER A 106 3.71 10.87 16.23
N ILE A 107 3.00 11.15 15.12
CA ILE A 107 3.19 10.48 13.83
C ILE A 107 4.60 10.75 13.28
N ALA A 108 5.05 12.02 13.27
CA ALA A 108 6.36 12.41 12.72
C ALA A 108 7.50 11.68 13.43
N ASN A 109 7.41 11.53 14.76
CA ASN A 109 8.36 10.75 15.55
C ASN A 109 8.42 9.27 15.11
N LYS A 110 7.30 8.67 14.69
CA LYS A 110 7.28 7.29 14.19
C LYS A 110 7.74 7.16 12.74
N LEU A 111 7.67 8.23 11.97
CA LEU A 111 8.18 8.32 10.59
C LEU A 111 9.65 8.72 10.49
N SER A 112 10.29 9.10 11.59
CA SER A 112 11.69 9.52 11.58
C SER A 112 12.60 8.51 10.89
N GLY A 113 13.30 8.97 9.85
CA GLY A 113 14.21 8.17 9.05
C GLY A 113 13.57 7.33 7.93
N PHE A 114 12.30 7.56 7.60
CA PHE A 114 11.64 6.97 6.43
C PHE A 114 11.62 7.93 5.25
N ASP A 115 11.73 7.37 4.05
CA ASP A 115 11.83 8.10 2.77
C ASP A 115 10.47 8.22 2.08
N ALA A 116 9.57 7.25 2.27
CA ALA A 116 8.24 7.26 1.69
C ALA A 116 7.17 6.70 2.65
N ALA A 117 5.91 7.04 2.40
CA ALA A 117 4.77 6.48 3.12
C ALA A 117 3.65 6.06 2.17
N ILE A 118 2.93 4.99 2.53
CA ILE A 118 1.71 4.55 1.88
C ILE A 118 0.53 4.82 2.81
N ILE A 119 -0.43 5.62 2.36
CA ILE A 119 -1.59 6.09 3.13
C ILE A 119 -2.89 5.88 2.35
N GLY A 120 -4.00 5.72 3.07
CA GLY A 120 -5.34 5.66 2.46
C GLY A 120 -6.04 7.01 2.57
N THR A 121 -6.96 7.30 1.66
CA THR A 121 -7.83 8.49 1.75
C THR A 121 -8.78 8.41 2.94
N ARG A 122 -9.41 7.25 3.16
CA ARG A 122 -10.28 6.98 4.31
C ARG A 122 -9.79 5.83 5.16
N TYR A 123 -10.06 5.94 6.46
CA TYR A 123 -9.84 4.89 7.43
C TYR A 123 -11.17 4.47 8.08
N CYS A 124 -11.33 3.18 8.32
CA CYS A 124 -12.38 2.67 9.20
C CYS A 124 -11.85 2.53 10.63
N PHE A 125 -12.73 2.72 11.61
CA PHE A 125 -12.32 2.76 13.02
C PHE A 125 -12.95 1.68 13.86
N LYS A 126 -12.14 1.09 14.74
CA LYS A 126 -12.65 0.32 15.89
C LYS A 126 -12.48 1.16 17.14
N THR A 127 -13.59 1.47 17.77
CA THR A 127 -13.66 2.36 18.94
C THR A 127 -13.60 1.59 20.26
N ASN A 128 -13.49 2.34 21.36
CA ASN A 128 -13.52 1.81 22.71
C ASN A 128 -12.43 0.75 22.99
N ILE A 129 -11.27 0.87 22.31
CA ILE A 129 -10.16 -0.04 22.58
C ILE A 129 -9.47 0.42 23.86
N PRO A 130 -9.31 -0.47 24.86
CA PRO A 130 -8.58 -0.14 26.07
C PRO A 130 -7.14 0.23 25.76
N VAL A 131 -6.64 1.27 26.40
CA VAL A 131 -5.21 1.60 26.38
C VAL A 131 -4.47 0.57 27.23
N THR A 132 -3.60 -0.22 26.59
CA THR A 132 -2.74 -1.21 27.26
C THR A 132 -1.27 -0.77 27.12
N ALA A 133 -0.33 -1.50 27.72
CA ALA A 133 1.11 -1.23 27.58
C ALA A 133 1.61 -1.21 26.11
N GLY A 134 0.83 -1.77 25.17
CA GLY A 134 1.07 -1.72 23.72
C GLY A 134 0.36 -0.58 22.98
N THR A 135 -0.26 0.37 23.68
CA THR A 135 -0.94 1.55 23.12
C THR A 135 -0.10 2.81 23.42
N TYR A 136 -0.05 3.76 22.50
CA TYR A 136 0.71 5.00 22.70
C TYR A 136 0.10 5.85 23.84
N GLY A 137 0.97 6.32 24.75
CA GLY A 137 0.86 7.62 25.43
C GLY A 137 -0.42 8.02 26.17
N LYS A 138 -1.23 7.10 26.70
CA LYS A 138 -2.45 7.44 27.46
C LYS A 138 -2.58 6.62 28.75
N SER A 139 -3.35 7.12 29.71
CA SER A 139 -3.59 6.50 31.03
C SER A 139 -4.50 5.27 30.93
N PRO A 140 -4.54 4.36 31.92
CA PRO A 140 -5.36 3.14 31.88
C PRO A 140 -6.87 3.36 31.72
N ASN A 141 -7.36 4.58 31.95
CA ASN A 141 -8.79 4.93 31.81
C ASN A 141 -9.13 5.52 30.42
N ASP A 142 -8.11 5.81 29.61
CA ASP A 142 -8.33 6.39 28.29
C ASP A 142 -8.77 5.30 27.30
N LYS A 143 -9.64 5.71 26.38
CA LYS A 143 -10.08 4.90 25.25
C LYS A 143 -9.42 5.43 24.00
N THR A 144 -9.05 4.53 23.10
CA THR A 144 -8.48 4.89 21.80
C THR A 144 -9.28 4.29 20.66
N LYS A 145 -9.04 4.84 19.46
CA LYS A 145 -9.58 4.34 18.19
C LYS A 145 -8.44 3.66 17.45
N GLU A 146 -8.61 2.39 17.09
CA GLU A 146 -7.77 1.78 16.05
C GLU A 146 -8.26 2.23 14.69
N PHE A 147 -7.34 2.38 13.74
CA PHE A 147 -7.63 2.79 12.37
C PHE A 147 -7.12 1.75 11.38
N PHE A 148 -7.92 1.51 10.34
CA PHE A 148 -7.65 0.51 9.31
C PHE A 148 -7.75 1.18 7.95
N MET A 149 -6.74 0.98 7.09
CA MET A 149 -6.86 1.42 5.70
C MET A 149 -7.90 0.54 5.01
N ASP A 150 -8.96 1.17 4.49
CA ASP A 150 -10.14 0.50 3.92
C ASP A 150 -10.88 -0.37 4.96
N GLN A 151 -10.75 -1.70 5.00
CA GLN A 151 -11.45 -2.54 5.99
C GLN A 151 -10.62 -3.72 6.50
N PRO A 152 -10.78 -4.19 7.76
CA PRO A 152 -10.22 -5.46 8.21
C PRO A 152 -10.71 -6.64 7.36
N ARG A 153 -9.91 -7.71 7.23
CA ARG A 153 -10.26 -8.89 6.42
C ARG A 153 -11.51 -9.63 6.92
N GLY A 154 -11.75 -9.61 8.23
CA GLY A 154 -12.92 -10.26 8.85
C GLY A 154 -14.06 -9.27 9.03
N ARG A 155 -15.32 -9.76 8.97
CA ARG A 155 -16.49 -9.04 9.49
C ARG A 155 -16.33 -8.85 11.01
N THR A 156 -15.58 -7.85 11.42
CA THR A 156 -15.53 -7.41 12.81
C THR A 156 -16.76 -6.57 13.12
N SER A 157 -17.29 -6.75 14.33
CA SER A 157 -18.23 -5.87 15.05
C SER A 157 -18.19 -4.41 14.57
N GLN A 158 -19.37 -3.83 14.28
CA GLN A 158 -19.62 -2.42 13.88
C GLN A 158 -18.36 -1.56 13.84
N LEU A 159 -17.71 -1.50 12.68
CA LEU A 159 -16.73 -0.45 12.42
C LEU A 159 -17.50 0.86 12.45
N MET A 160 -16.94 1.84 13.16
CA MET A 160 -17.49 3.18 13.13
C MET A 160 -16.99 3.85 11.86
N ASP A 161 -17.93 4.35 11.08
CA ASP A 161 -17.64 5.27 10.01
C ASP A 161 -17.69 6.70 10.55
N ASP A 162 -16.57 7.41 10.44
CA ASP A 162 -16.36 8.75 11.01
C ASP A 162 -15.51 9.56 10.03
N PRO A 163 -16.11 10.08 8.95
CA PRO A 163 -15.39 10.77 7.88
C PRO A 163 -14.62 12.01 8.36
N GLU A 164 -15.15 12.74 9.34
CA GLU A 164 -14.46 13.92 9.91
C GLU A 164 -13.20 13.50 10.66
N TYR A 165 -13.27 12.44 11.47
CA TYR A 165 -12.09 11.92 12.16
C TYR A 165 -11.09 11.30 11.18
N SER A 166 -11.55 10.62 10.13
CA SER A 166 -10.68 10.13 9.05
C SER A 166 -9.95 11.26 8.34
N TYR A 167 -10.67 12.32 7.98
CA TYR A 167 -10.09 13.50 7.38
C TYR A 167 -9.03 14.15 8.29
N THR A 168 -9.31 14.24 9.59
CA THR A 168 -8.35 14.71 10.60
C THR A 168 -7.10 13.83 10.65
N CYS A 169 -7.26 12.49 10.63
CA CYS A 169 -6.13 11.57 10.61
C CYS A 169 -5.28 11.74 9.34
N PHE A 170 -5.92 11.91 8.18
CA PHE A 170 -5.25 12.17 6.91
C PHE A 170 -4.45 13.48 6.96
N TYR A 171 -5.10 14.58 7.38
CA TYR A 171 -4.47 15.89 7.53
C TYR A 171 -3.24 15.85 8.46
N ASN A 172 -3.39 15.28 9.66
CA ASN A 172 -2.29 15.15 10.60
C ASN A 172 -1.16 14.28 10.06
N THR A 173 -1.47 13.28 9.23
CA THR A 173 -0.45 12.45 8.58
C THR A 173 0.34 13.25 7.56
N LEU A 174 -0.32 14.09 6.75
CA LEU A 174 0.37 14.98 5.81
C LEU A 174 1.24 15.99 6.54
N GLU A 175 0.72 16.62 7.61
CA GLU A 175 1.48 17.54 8.44
C GLU A 175 2.71 16.86 9.05
N ALA A 176 2.56 15.63 9.55
CA ALA A 176 3.66 14.85 10.10
C ALA A 176 4.73 14.49 9.06
N CYS A 177 4.30 14.08 7.86
CA CYS A 177 5.18 13.81 6.73
C CYS A 177 5.99 15.06 6.37
N ARG A 178 5.33 16.22 6.30
CA ARG A 178 5.98 17.51 6.04
C ARG A 178 7.00 17.85 7.12
N ASN A 179 6.61 17.70 8.38
CA ASN A 179 7.46 18.01 9.54
C ASN A 179 8.68 17.06 9.66
N SER A 180 8.63 15.88 9.03
CA SER A 180 9.75 14.93 9.06
C SER A 180 10.99 15.40 8.28
N ASN A 181 10.83 16.37 7.35
CA ASN A 181 11.87 16.88 6.44
C ASN A 181 12.67 15.82 5.65
N LYS A 182 12.24 14.55 5.68
CA LYS A 182 12.88 13.42 5.01
C LYS A 182 11.93 12.65 4.09
N MET A 183 10.63 12.90 4.21
CA MET A 183 9.65 12.31 3.32
C MET A 183 9.87 12.83 1.90
N LYS A 184 10.22 11.92 0.98
CA LYS A 184 10.44 12.20 -0.43
C LYS A 184 9.19 11.97 -1.25
N HIS A 185 8.40 10.95 -0.89
CA HIS A 185 7.25 10.53 -1.69
C HIS A 185 6.10 9.98 -0.86
N LEU A 186 4.88 10.22 -1.29
CA LEU A 186 3.66 9.61 -0.75
C LEU A 186 2.99 8.74 -1.82
N VAL A 187 2.59 7.53 -1.46
CA VAL A 187 1.61 6.77 -2.25
C VAL A 187 0.28 6.82 -1.52
N VAL A 188 -0.72 7.38 -2.17
CA VAL A 188 -2.06 7.57 -1.63
C VAL A 188 -3.02 6.68 -2.39
N VAL A 189 -3.76 5.82 -1.69
CA VAL A 189 -4.75 4.94 -2.32
C VAL A 189 -6.16 5.37 -1.92
N GLU A 190 -7.03 5.55 -2.91
CA GLU A 190 -8.45 5.83 -2.69
C GLU A 190 -9.15 4.55 -2.21
N THR A 191 -9.81 4.63 -1.06
CA THR A 191 -10.44 3.48 -0.38
C THR A 191 -11.95 3.41 -0.64
N ASP A 192 -12.54 2.22 -0.62
CA ASP A 192 -13.95 1.97 -1.01
C ASP A 192 -14.99 2.87 -0.29
N ALA A 193 -14.72 3.25 0.96
CA ALA A 193 -15.57 4.11 1.76
C ALA A 193 -15.72 5.55 1.19
N GLU A 194 -14.90 5.94 0.22
CA GLU A 194 -15.02 7.22 -0.48
C GLU A 194 -16.12 7.17 -1.57
N PHE A 195 -16.40 6.01 -2.16
CA PHE A 195 -17.30 5.85 -3.31
C PHE A 195 -18.79 6.11 -3.04
N GLU A 196 -19.16 6.39 -1.80
CA GLU A 196 -20.51 6.83 -1.42
C GLU A 196 -20.76 8.33 -1.66
N THR A 197 -19.75 9.06 -2.15
CA THR A 197 -19.85 10.50 -2.49
C THR A 197 -19.50 10.74 -3.97
N GLU A 198 -20.14 11.73 -4.63
CA GLU A 198 -20.01 11.91 -6.10
C GLU A 198 -18.65 12.48 -6.56
N TYR A 199 -17.86 13.13 -5.69
CA TYR A 199 -16.62 13.87 -6.08
C TYR A 199 -15.48 13.67 -5.08
N VAL A 200 -14.94 12.45 -5.01
CA VAL A 200 -14.20 12.05 -3.80
C VAL A 200 -12.70 12.37 -3.79
N GLY A 201 -12.08 12.48 -4.97
CA GLY A 201 -10.63 12.66 -5.08
C GLY A 201 -10.17 14.09 -4.78
N ASP A 202 -10.98 15.07 -5.16
CA ASP A 202 -10.60 16.48 -5.29
C ASP A 202 -10.08 17.07 -3.99
N LYS A 203 -10.77 16.79 -2.86
CA LYS A 203 -10.38 17.31 -1.54
C LYS A 203 -9.02 16.75 -1.08
N TYR A 204 -8.72 15.49 -1.36
CA TYR A 204 -7.46 14.86 -0.93
C TYR A 204 -6.30 15.28 -1.82
N ILE A 205 -6.55 15.40 -3.13
CA ILE A 205 -5.57 15.93 -4.08
C ILE A 205 -5.19 17.36 -3.70
N ALA A 206 -6.18 18.22 -3.41
CA ALA A 206 -5.91 19.59 -2.95
C ALA A 206 -5.03 19.63 -1.69
N LEU A 207 -5.32 18.78 -0.69
CA LEU A 207 -4.49 18.68 0.51
C LEU A 207 -3.06 18.18 0.23
N LEU A 208 -2.88 17.27 -0.73
CA LEU A 208 -1.56 16.78 -1.12
C LEU A 208 -0.74 17.86 -1.81
N GLU A 209 -1.37 18.65 -2.69
CA GLU A 209 -0.74 19.82 -3.31
C GLU A 209 -0.32 20.86 -2.26
N GLU A 210 -1.18 21.13 -1.27
CA GLU A 210 -0.85 22.03 -0.15
C GLU A 210 0.28 21.50 0.74
N ALA A 211 0.39 20.19 0.90
CA ALA A 211 1.45 19.56 1.68
C ALA A 211 2.84 19.71 1.04
N GLY A 212 2.90 19.87 -0.29
CA GLY A 212 4.14 20.09 -1.04
C GLY A 212 5.10 18.90 -1.04
N ILE A 213 4.58 17.68 -0.83
CA ILE A 213 5.35 16.43 -0.89
C ILE A 213 4.94 15.71 -2.19
N PRO A 214 5.90 15.30 -3.04
CA PRO A 214 5.60 14.52 -4.22
C PRO A 214 4.74 13.30 -3.90
N TYR A 215 3.77 13.01 -4.76
CA TYR A 215 2.85 11.90 -4.52
C TYR A 215 2.45 11.12 -5.77
N THR A 216 2.09 9.86 -5.56
CA THR A 216 1.30 9.06 -6.50
C THR A 216 -0.06 8.78 -5.87
N TYR A 217 -1.10 9.35 -6.46
CA TYR A 217 -2.49 9.10 -6.09
C TYR A 217 -3.04 7.96 -6.94
N ILE A 218 -3.53 6.90 -6.31
CA ILE A 218 -4.02 5.68 -6.94
C ILE A 218 -5.53 5.60 -6.72
N ARG A 219 -6.30 5.77 -7.78
CA ARG A 219 -7.75 5.72 -7.78
C ARG A 219 -8.26 4.43 -8.43
N PRO A 220 -9.02 3.58 -7.72
CA PRO A 220 -9.72 2.45 -8.35
C PRO A 220 -10.90 2.94 -9.19
N VAL A 221 -11.10 2.38 -10.38
CA VAL A 221 -12.28 2.61 -11.23
C VAL A 221 -13.28 1.46 -11.05
N GLY A 222 -13.66 1.21 -9.79
CA GLY A 222 -14.56 0.12 -9.43
C GLY A 222 -14.58 -0.12 -7.91
N ARG A 223 -15.60 -0.86 -7.43
CA ARG A 223 -15.74 -1.22 -6.02
C ARG A 223 -14.64 -2.19 -5.60
N LEU A 224 -14.18 -2.08 -4.35
CA LEU A 224 -13.11 -2.91 -3.85
C LEU A 224 -13.62 -4.26 -3.33
N ASP A 225 -13.06 -5.35 -3.85
CA ASP A 225 -13.31 -6.70 -3.35
C ASP A 225 -12.01 -7.43 -2.98
N ASN A 226 -12.14 -8.60 -2.36
CA ASN A 226 -11.03 -9.47 -1.98
C ASN A 226 -10.98 -10.67 -2.92
N ILE A 227 -9.78 -11.09 -3.28
CA ILE A 227 -9.62 -12.40 -3.93
C ILE A 227 -9.92 -13.49 -2.89
N GLU A 228 -10.89 -14.36 -3.22
CA GLU A 228 -11.25 -15.45 -2.32
C GLU A 228 -10.05 -16.38 -2.10
N ASN A 229 -9.79 -16.74 -0.84
CA ASN A 229 -8.68 -17.62 -0.47
C ASN A 229 -7.31 -17.18 -0.99
N PHE A 230 -7.10 -15.87 -1.18
CA PHE A 230 -5.83 -15.32 -1.64
C PHE A 230 -4.62 -15.87 -0.87
N THR A 231 -3.57 -16.19 -1.60
CA THR A 231 -2.22 -16.40 -1.08
C THR A 231 -1.22 -15.65 -1.96
N PHE A 232 0.00 -15.45 -1.47
CA PHE A 232 1.09 -14.87 -2.25
C PHE A 232 1.30 -15.57 -3.59
N LYS A 233 1.15 -16.90 -3.63
CA LYS A 233 1.28 -17.69 -4.85
C LYS A 233 0.17 -17.44 -5.86
N THR A 234 -1.00 -17.04 -5.38
CA THR A 234 -2.14 -16.66 -6.23
C THR A 234 -1.80 -15.42 -7.06
N GLY A 235 -1.10 -14.45 -6.46
CA GLY A 235 -0.60 -13.26 -7.16
C GLY A 235 -1.70 -12.39 -7.75
N ILE A 236 -1.36 -11.68 -8.85
CA ILE A 236 -2.32 -10.96 -9.69
C ILE A 236 -3.11 -11.95 -10.54
N ARG A 237 -4.41 -11.69 -10.67
CA ARG A 237 -5.44 -12.63 -11.13
C ARG A 237 -6.27 -12.13 -12.30
N SER A 238 -6.00 -10.94 -12.80
CA SER A 238 -6.68 -10.34 -13.93
C SER A 238 -5.71 -9.37 -14.61
N ASP A 239 -6.02 -8.97 -15.83
CA ASP A 239 -5.31 -7.87 -16.46
C ASP A 239 -5.75 -6.55 -15.82
N LEU A 240 -4.79 -5.65 -15.69
CA LEU A 240 -5.02 -4.30 -15.16
C LEU A 240 -4.86 -3.29 -16.28
N ARG A 241 -5.73 -2.29 -16.29
CA ARG A 241 -5.56 -1.10 -17.11
C ARG A 241 -5.25 0.06 -16.17
N ILE A 242 -4.07 0.64 -16.32
CA ILE A 242 -3.61 1.75 -15.48
C ILE A 242 -3.43 2.97 -16.38
N THR A 243 -4.27 3.98 -16.17
CA THR A 243 -4.21 5.23 -16.95
C THR A 243 -3.77 6.39 -16.07
N ARG A 244 -3.20 7.43 -16.69
CA ARG A 244 -2.86 8.69 -16.02
C ARG A 244 -3.99 9.68 -16.17
N ALA A 245 -4.33 10.41 -15.10
CA ALA A 245 -5.14 11.61 -15.16
C ALA A 245 -4.24 12.84 -14.98
N ASN A 246 -4.33 13.82 -15.88
CA ASN A 246 -3.58 15.07 -15.83
C ASN A 246 -4.39 16.22 -15.22
N SER A 247 -5.70 16.05 -15.10
CA SER A 247 -6.60 16.99 -14.44
C SER A 247 -7.74 16.24 -13.75
N LEU A 248 -8.50 16.95 -12.90
CA LEU A 248 -9.64 16.38 -12.19
C LEU A 248 -10.76 15.97 -13.15
N GLU A 249 -10.90 16.66 -14.28
CA GLU A 249 -11.90 16.36 -15.32
C GLU A 249 -11.60 15.06 -16.08
N GLU A 250 -10.35 14.58 -16.04
CA GLU A 250 -9.94 13.30 -16.62
C GLU A 250 -10.20 12.10 -15.69
N LEU A 251 -10.68 12.37 -14.45
CA LEU A 251 -11.06 11.31 -13.52
C LEU A 251 -12.32 10.60 -13.99
N GLN A 252 -12.21 9.29 -14.17
CA GLN A 252 -13.30 8.42 -14.53
C GLN A 252 -14.25 8.27 -13.32
N PRO A 253 -15.56 8.17 -13.59
CA PRO A 253 -16.53 7.81 -12.56
C PRO A 253 -16.22 6.40 -12.05
N VAL A 254 -16.55 6.14 -10.78
CA VAL A 254 -16.48 4.79 -10.23
C VAL A 254 -17.47 3.92 -11.02
N SER A 255 -16.96 2.84 -11.61
CA SER A 255 -17.78 1.88 -12.33
C SER A 255 -18.42 0.86 -11.37
N ASP A 256 -19.42 0.12 -11.84
CA ASP A 256 -19.96 -1.04 -11.11
C ASP A 256 -19.00 -2.25 -11.11
N GLY A 257 -17.86 -2.15 -11.82
CA GLY A 257 -16.83 -3.16 -11.87
C GLY A 257 -16.12 -3.35 -10.52
N VAL A 258 -15.34 -4.43 -10.42
CA VAL A 258 -14.61 -4.79 -9.22
C VAL A 258 -13.11 -4.59 -9.42
N VAL A 259 -12.45 -4.02 -8.43
CA VAL A 259 -10.98 -3.96 -8.34
C VAL A 259 -10.54 -4.71 -7.08
N TYR A 260 -9.70 -5.73 -7.24
CA TYR A 260 -9.22 -6.48 -6.09
C TYR A 260 -8.21 -5.68 -5.25
N ARG A 261 -8.39 -5.72 -3.93
CA ARG A 261 -7.48 -5.06 -2.98
C ARG A 261 -6.05 -5.56 -3.08
N GLU A 262 -5.86 -6.84 -3.40
CA GLU A 262 -4.54 -7.42 -3.63
C GLU A 262 -3.85 -6.84 -4.87
N HIS A 263 -4.62 -6.49 -5.90
CA HIS A 263 -4.08 -5.84 -7.10
C HIS A 263 -3.68 -4.41 -6.80
N LEU A 264 -4.53 -3.64 -6.11
CA LEU A 264 -4.18 -2.30 -5.65
C LEU A 264 -2.96 -2.29 -4.73
N ALA A 265 -2.87 -3.26 -3.82
CA ALA A 265 -1.70 -3.43 -2.96
C ALA A 265 -0.40 -3.64 -3.77
N ALA A 266 -0.46 -4.43 -4.84
CA ALA A 266 0.66 -4.62 -5.73
C ALA A 266 0.96 -3.36 -6.56
N VAL A 267 -0.05 -2.64 -7.04
CA VAL A 267 0.12 -1.34 -7.74
C VAL A 267 0.82 -0.33 -6.82
N CYS A 268 0.47 -0.27 -5.54
CA CYS A 268 1.15 0.62 -4.57
C CYS A 268 2.66 0.35 -4.51
N VAL A 269 3.06 -0.93 -4.45
CA VAL A 269 4.48 -1.32 -4.38
C VAL A 269 5.17 -1.10 -5.72
N GLN A 270 4.52 -1.45 -6.83
CA GLN A 270 5.08 -1.23 -8.17
C GLN A 270 5.28 0.26 -8.43
N ALA A 271 4.33 1.13 -8.03
CA ALA A 271 4.44 2.58 -8.16
C ALA A 271 5.67 3.14 -7.44
N LEU A 272 5.97 2.66 -6.23
CA LEU A 272 7.19 3.03 -5.50
C LEU A 272 8.47 2.63 -6.25
N MET A 273 8.43 1.54 -7.01
CA MET A 273 9.58 1.04 -7.76
C MET A 273 9.78 1.79 -9.07
N THR A 274 8.71 2.02 -9.83
CA THR A 274 8.78 2.50 -11.22
C THR A 274 8.60 3.99 -11.39
N LEU A 275 7.67 4.63 -10.68
CA LEU A 275 7.30 6.02 -10.92
C LEU A 275 8.29 6.98 -10.27
N SER A 276 8.54 8.12 -10.91
CA SER A 276 9.34 9.20 -10.35
C SER A 276 8.81 9.66 -8.99
N TRP A 277 9.72 9.86 -8.03
CA TRP A 277 9.43 10.39 -6.70
C TRP A 277 9.56 11.92 -6.64
N GLU A 278 9.76 12.58 -7.78
CA GLU A 278 9.92 14.03 -7.89
C GLU A 278 8.69 14.71 -8.51
N GLU A 279 7.71 13.92 -8.97
CA GLU A 279 6.53 14.39 -9.69
C GLU A 279 5.24 13.92 -9.03
N ASN A 280 4.23 14.79 -9.04
CA ASN A 280 2.86 14.43 -8.70
C ASN A 280 2.25 13.62 -9.85
N LYS A 281 1.67 12.46 -9.52
CA LYS A 281 0.97 11.61 -10.50
C LYS A 281 -0.36 11.15 -9.94
N VAL A 282 -1.40 11.24 -10.75
CA VAL A 282 -2.70 10.63 -10.48
C VAL A 282 -2.90 9.49 -11.47
N ILE A 283 -3.08 8.28 -10.96
CA ILE A 283 -3.29 7.08 -11.76
C ILE A 283 -4.62 6.44 -11.41
N GLN A 284 -5.28 5.90 -12.43
CA GLN A 284 -6.56 5.23 -12.32
C GLN A 284 -6.36 3.76 -12.63
N VAL A 285 -6.90 2.87 -11.80
CA VAL A 285 -6.74 1.42 -11.89
C VAL A 285 -8.09 0.80 -12.19
N GLU A 286 -8.24 0.30 -13.40
CA GLU A 286 -9.35 -0.52 -13.84
C GLU A 286 -8.86 -1.97 -13.96
N GLN A 287 -9.75 -2.92 -13.70
CA GLN A 287 -9.47 -4.34 -13.79
C GLN A 287 -10.35 -4.95 -14.88
N SER A 288 -9.82 -5.92 -15.62
CA SER A 288 -10.62 -6.72 -16.55
C SER A 288 -11.62 -7.63 -15.82
N ASP A 289 -12.81 -7.80 -16.40
CA ASP A 289 -13.83 -8.75 -15.91
C ASP A 289 -13.38 -10.23 -15.98
N TYR A 290 -12.34 -10.52 -16.76
CA TYR A 290 -11.80 -11.86 -16.92
C TYR A 290 -10.74 -12.16 -15.84
N GLU A 291 -10.96 -13.24 -15.10
CA GLU A 291 -9.92 -13.81 -14.24
C GLU A 291 -8.99 -14.73 -15.02
N LEU A 292 -7.69 -14.49 -14.89
CA LEU A 292 -6.63 -15.38 -15.35
C LEU A 292 -6.68 -16.71 -14.59
N GLU A 293 -6.29 -17.78 -15.28
CA GLU A 293 -6.10 -19.07 -14.62
C GLU A 293 -5.04 -18.96 -13.51
N PRO A 294 -5.19 -19.71 -12.39
CA PRO A 294 -4.19 -19.74 -11.35
C PRO A 294 -2.83 -20.13 -11.93
N PRO A 295 -1.76 -19.41 -11.58
CA PRO A 295 -0.44 -19.80 -12.02
C PRO A 295 -0.13 -21.19 -11.47
N ASN A 296 0.44 -22.06 -12.32
CA ASN A 296 0.77 -23.42 -11.93
C ASN A 296 1.77 -23.39 -10.76
N GLU A 297 1.38 -23.88 -9.59
CA GLU A 297 2.19 -23.81 -8.38
C GLU A 297 3.58 -24.46 -8.52
N LYS A 298 3.74 -25.40 -9.48
CA LYS A 298 5.02 -26.05 -9.76
C LYS A 298 5.98 -25.16 -10.57
N THR A 299 5.47 -24.16 -11.27
CA THR A 299 6.26 -23.25 -12.13
C THR A 299 6.51 -21.91 -11.48
N VAL A 300 5.66 -21.49 -10.54
CA VAL A 300 5.90 -20.27 -9.75
C VAL A 300 7.13 -20.49 -8.88
N ASN A 301 8.09 -19.58 -8.96
CA ASN A 301 9.21 -19.51 -8.03
C ASN A 301 9.06 -18.28 -7.13
N PRO A 302 8.37 -18.40 -5.98
CA PRO A 302 8.14 -17.28 -5.07
C PRO A 302 9.42 -16.59 -4.62
N ALA A 303 10.56 -17.28 -4.64
CA ALA A 303 11.84 -16.72 -4.20
C ALA A 303 12.43 -15.69 -5.18
N LYS A 304 11.91 -15.60 -6.40
CA LYS A 304 12.42 -14.67 -7.44
C LYS A 304 11.50 -13.49 -7.72
N GLU A 305 10.28 -13.50 -7.20
CA GLU A 305 9.26 -12.50 -7.49
C GLU A 305 8.78 -11.85 -6.20
N TRP A 306 8.60 -10.52 -6.23
CA TRP A 306 8.06 -9.78 -5.10
C TRP A 306 6.53 -9.83 -5.06
N CYS A 307 5.90 -10.11 -6.21
CA CYS A 307 4.49 -10.40 -6.40
C CYS A 307 4.37 -11.35 -7.60
N VAL A 308 3.62 -12.45 -7.45
CA VAL A 308 3.40 -13.39 -8.55
C VAL A 308 2.56 -12.69 -9.63
N ASN A 309 2.99 -12.82 -10.89
CA ASN A 309 2.45 -12.07 -12.02
C ASN A 309 2.67 -10.55 -11.94
N SER A 310 3.72 -10.08 -11.25
CA SER A 310 4.08 -8.64 -11.20
C SER A 310 4.32 -8.01 -12.58
N GLY A 311 4.64 -8.83 -13.59
CA GLY A 311 4.78 -8.40 -14.98
C GLY A 311 3.52 -7.76 -15.55
N ILE A 312 2.33 -8.18 -15.11
CA ILE A 312 1.05 -7.57 -15.50
C ILE A 312 1.03 -6.11 -15.05
N VAL A 313 1.21 -5.88 -13.75
CA VAL A 313 1.23 -4.53 -13.17
C VAL A 313 2.30 -3.67 -13.82
N MET A 314 3.49 -4.24 -14.02
CA MET A 314 4.62 -3.52 -14.63
C MET A 314 4.33 -3.10 -16.07
N ASN A 315 3.73 -3.96 -16.87
CA ASN A 315 3.36 -3.66 -18.25
C ASN A 315 2.26 -2.60 -18.29
N SER A 316 1.23 -2.72 -17.43
CA SER A 316 0.16 -1.73 -17.34
C SER A 316 0.67 -0.36 -16.88
N MET A 317 1.67 -0.30 -15.99
CA MET A 317 2.28 0.97 -15.58
C MET A 317 3.20 1.58 -16.64
N ALA A 318 3.65 0.83 -17.64
CA ALA A 318 4.50 1.35 -18.71
C ALA A 318 3.78 2.46 -19.49
N GLU A 319 2.46 2.34 -19.66
CA GLU A 319 1.62 3.34 -20.34
C GLU A 319 1.54 4.68 -19.59
N VAL A 320 1.82 4.67 -18.29
CA VAL A 320 1.80 5.88 -17.42
C VAL A 320 3.14 6.62 -17.43
N LEU A 321 4.21 5.94 -17.85
CA LEU A 321 5.59 6.49 -17.86
C LEU A 321 5.92 7.28 -19.13
N VAL A 322 5.08 7.20 -20.15
CA VAL A 322 5.15 7.98 -21.40
C VAL A 322 4.45 9.33 -21.21
#